data_AF-A0A0V0GWC1-F1
#
_entry.id   AF-A0A0V0GWC1-F1
#
_cell.length_a   1.000
_cell.length_b   1.000
_cell.length_c   1.000
_cell.angle_alpha   90.00
_cell.angle_beta   90.00
_cell.angle_gamma   90.00
#
_symmetry.space_group_name_H-M   'P 1'
#
loop_
_entity.id
_entity.type
_entity.pdbx_description
1 polymer ?
#
loop_
_entity_poly.entity_id
_entity_poly.type
_entity_poly.pdbx_seq_one_letter_code
_entity_poly.pdbx_strand_id
1 'polypeptide(L)'
;KSFTCCLCPESGGALKSTVNEGKWAHVVCSLFVPEVFFVDPEGREGIDFSKVPKRRWEKKCYICKSKKGCAIDCSEPKCPLSFHVTCGLKRDLCIEYTEGRKNGGVVAGFCSSHTELWKKQQQTGKFKIVPREE
;
A
#
# COMPACT_ATOMS: atom_id res chain seq x y z
N LYS A 1 21.67 0.56 14.92
CA LYS A 1 21.17 1.30 13.74
C LYS A 1 19.78 0.77 13.40
N SER A 2 18.76 1.63 13.32
CA SER A 2 17.43 1.22 12.81
C SER A 2 17.40 1.42 11.31
N PHE A 3 17.01 0.41 10.54
CA PHE A 3 16.77 0.56 9.11
C PHE A 3 15.50 1.39 8.86
N THR A 4 15.50 2.18 7.78
CA THR A 4 14.37 3.00 7.34
C THR A 4 13.75 2.39 6.09
N CYS A 5 12.41 2.36 6.03
CA CYS A 5 11.71 1.89 4.86
C CYS A 5 11.88 2.86 3.68
N CYS A 6 12.15 2.36 2.47
CA CYS A 6 12.23 3.18 1.26
C CYS A 6 10.85 3.54 0.68
N LEU A 7 9.77 2.87 1.12
CA LEU A 7 8.41 3.05 0.60
C LEU A 7 7.53 3.96 1.47
N CYS A 8 7.99 4.38 2.65
CA CYS A 8 7.24 5.26 3.54
C CYS A 8 8.18 6.06 4.46
N PRO A 9 7.70 7.08 5.21
CA PRO A 9 8.57 7.92 6.03
C PRO A 9 8.95 7.30 7.38
N GLU A 10 8.55 6.06 7.66
CA GLU A 10 8.64 5.43 8.98
C GLU A 10 9.87 4.53 9.11
N SER A 11 10.40 4.45 10.33
CA SER A 11 11.48 3.54 10.74
C SER A 11 10.97 2.45 11.68
N GLY A 12 11.77 1.41 11.90
CA GLY A 12 11.38 0.27 12.75
C GLY A 12 10.41 -0.70 12.06
N GLY A 13 9.69 -1.52 12.83
CA GLY A 13 8.75 -2.51 12.28
C GLY A 13 9.41 -3.68 11.53
N ALA A 14 8.59 -4.51 10.88
CA ALA A 14 9.08 -5.65 10.10
C ALA A 14 9.58 -5.22 8.72
N LEU A 15 10.90 -5.26 8.53
CA LEU A 15 11.59 -4.86 7.30
C LEU A 15 12.29 -6.07 6.67
N LYS A 16 12.37 -6.09 5.34
CA LYS A 16 13.20 -7.02 4.56
C LYS A 16 14.08 -6.21 3.60
N SER A 17 15.20 -6.79 3.19
CA SER A 17 16.08 -6.21 2.19
C SER A 17 15.36 -6.13 0.84
N THR A 18 15.67 -5.07 0.09
CA THR A 18 15.24 -4.93 -1.30
C THR A 18 16.27 -5.55 -2.23
N VAL A 19 15.92 -5.74 -3.50
CA VAL A 19 16.86 -6.13 -4.56
C VAL A 19 17.97 -5.09 -4.78
N ASN A 20 17.74 -3.84 -4.37
CA ASN A 20 18.75 -2.80 -4.35
C ASN A 20 19.57 -2.88 -3.06
N GLU A 21 20.89 -3.00 -3.19
CA GLU A 21 21.81 -3.08 -2.06
C GLU A 21 21.64 -1.90 -1.08
N GLY A 22 21.65 -2.21 0.22
CA GLY A 22 21.53 -1.22 1.29
C GLY A 22 20.14 -0.63 1.51
N LYS A 23 19.14 -0.96 0.69
CA LYS A 23 17.75 -0.50 0.85
C LYS A 23 16.87 -1.56 1.51
N TRP A 24 15.93 -1.07 2.32
CA TRP A 24 15.01 -1.87 3.11
C TRP A 24 13.59 -1.35 2.91
N ALA A 25 12.61 -2.25 2.92
CA ALA A 25 11.20 -1.89 2.86
C ALA A 25 10.40 -2.69 3.87
N HIS A 26 9.32 -2.10 4.37
CA HIS A 26 8.40 -2.80 5.26
C HIS A 26 7.70 -3.90 4.48
N VAL A 27 7.60 -5.09 5.07
CA VAL A 27 6.81 -6.20 4.50
C VAL A 27 5.39 -5.73 4.18
N VAL A 28 4.77 -4.95 5.08
CA VAL A 28 3.42 -4.43 4.90
C VAL A 28 3.32 -3.40 3.76
N CYS A 29 4.34 -2.57 3.55
CA CYS A 29 4.37 -1.66 2.40
C CYS A 29 4.47 -2.46 1.10
N SER A 30 5.28 -3.52 1.08
CA SER A 30 5.43 -4.37 -0.10
C SER A 30 4.17 -5.16 -0.44
N LEU A 31 3.36 -5.53 0.57
CA LEU A 31 2.10 -6.23 0.35
C LEU A 31 0.99 -5.33 -0.21
N PHE A 32 0.96 -4.05 0.18
CA PHE A 32 -0.15 -3.15 -0.12
C PHE A 32 0.17 -2.04 -1.14
N VAL A 33 1.43 -1.87 -1.56
CA VAL A 33 1.74 -1.10 -2.76
C VAL A 33 1.65 -2.05 -3.96
N PRO A 34 0.67 -1.91 -4.87
CA PRO A 34 0.34 -2.96 -5.86
C PRO A 34 1.48 -3.38 -6.79
N GLU A 35 2.41 -2.48 -7.09
CA GLU A 35 3.52 -2.71 -8.01
C GLU A 35 4.82 -3.10 -7.30
N VAL A 36 4.76 -3.37 -5.99
CA VAL A 36 5.87 -3.95 -5.24
C VAL A 36 5.63 -5.44 -5.10
N PHE A 37 6.68 -6.22 -5.30
CA PHE A 37 6.63 -7.69 -5.22
C PHE A 37 7.87 -8.24 -4.53
N PHE A 38 7.77 -9.49 -4.11
CA PHE A 38 8.92 -10.25 -3.61
C PHE A 38 9.48 -11.07 -4.76
N VAL A 39 10.80 -11.06 -4.94
CA VAL A 39 11.50 -11.93 -5.89
C VAL A 39 11.31 -13.40 -5.48
N ASP A 40 11.32 -13.68 -4.17
CA ASP A 40 10.87 -14.94 -3.59
C ASP A 40 9.59 -14.69 -2.76
N PRO A 41 8.39 -14.95 -3.33
CA PRO A 41 7.12 -14.78 -2.63
C PRO A 41 6.93 -15.72 -1.44
N GLU A 42 7.45 -16.95 -1.50
CA GLU A 42 7.28 -17.95 -0.43
C GLU A 42 8.12 -17.56 0.80
N GLY A 43 9.39 -17.22 0.59
CA GLY A 43 10.29 -16.73 1.64
C GLY A 43 10.08 -15.26 2.03
N ARG A 44 9.27 -14.52 1.25
CA ARG A 44 9.08 -13.06 1.35
C ARG A 44 10.43 -12.33 1.34
N GLU A 45 11.26 -12.66 0.36
CA GLU A 45 12.62 -12.13 0.22
C GLU A 45 12.80 -11.36 -1.08
N GLY A 46 13.78 -10.44 -1.07
CA GLY A 46 14.11 -9.61 -2.23
C GLY A 46 12.94 -8.72 -2.64
N ILE A 47 12.65 -7.68 -1.87
CA ILE A 47 11.60 -6.73 -2.24
C ILE A 47 12.04 -5.96 -3.51
N ASP A 48 11.27 -6.07 -4.58
CA ASP A 48 11.45 -5.30 -5.81
C ASP A 48 10.33 -4.26 -5.96
N PHE A 49 10.73 -2.99 -6.10
CA PHE A 49 9.85 -1.84 -6.29
C PHE A 49 10.12 -1.12 -7.63
N SER A 50 10.84 -1.75 -8.56
CA SER A 50 11.19 -1.21 -9.87
C SER A 50 9.98 -0.92 -10.76
N LYS A 51 8.86 -1.61 -10.52
CA LYS A 51 7.59 -1.43 -11.26
C LYS A 51 6.71 -0.33 -10.68
N VAL A 52 7.09 0.29 -9.56
CA VAL A 52 6.31 1.37 -8.94
C VAL A 52 6.31 2.61 -9.84
N PRO A 53 5.15 3.07 -10.34
CA PRO A 53 5.09 4.21 -11.25
C PRO A 53 5.46 5.50 -10.51
N LYS A 54 6.12 6.42 -11.24
CA LYS A 54 6.59 7.72 -10.73
C LYS A 54 5.51 8.49 -9.97
N ARG A 55 4.26 8.40 -10.44
CA ARG A 55 3.07 9.03 -9.85
C ARG A 55 2.96 8.73 -8.34
N ARG A 56 3.19 7.50 -7.89
CA ARG A 56 3.07 7.12 -6.47
C ARG A 56 4.06 7.83 -5.56
N TRP A 57 5.26 8.10 -6.06
CA TRP A 57 6.32 8.83 -5.37
C TRP A 57 6.05 10.35 -5.31
N GLU A 58 5.31 10.88 -6.28
CA GLU A 58 5.01 12.32 -6.37
C GLU A 58 3.75 12.72 -5.59
N LYS A 59 2.90 11.76 -5.24
CA LYS A 59 1.67 11.96 -4.46
C LYS A 59 2.01 12.35 -3.02
N LYS A 60 1.28 13.36 -2.52
CA LYS A 60 1.40 13.82 -1.12
C LYS A 60 0.43 13.03 -0.25
N CYS A 61 0.94 12.34 0.76
CA CYS A 61 0.09 11.66 1.74
C CYS A 61 -0.78 12.68 2.47
N TYR A 62 -2.10 12.50 2.43
CA TYR A 62 -3.04 13.43 3.06
C TYR A 62 -2.98 13.39 4.61
N ILE A 63 -2.41 12.34 5.20
CA ILE A 63 -2.28 12.14 6.65
C ILE A 63 -1.04 12.85 7.18
N CYS A 64 0.16 12.43 6.75
CA CYS A 64 1.42 13.01 7.23
C CYS A 64 1.90 14.23 6.44
N LYS A 65 1.16 14.63 5.39
CA LYS A 65 1.45 15.80 4.53
C LYS A 65 2.83 15.75 3.85
N SER A 66 3.39 14.56 3.65
CA SER A 66 4.71 14.34 3.05
C SER A 66 4.64 13.55 1.74
N LYS A 67 5.63 13.73 0.88
CA LYS A 67 5.90 12.92 -0.34
C LYS A 67 7.04 11.90 -0.15
N LYS A 68 7.49 11.70 1.09
CA LYS A 68 8.59 10.77 1.40
C LYS A 68 8.10 9.31 1.36
N GLY A 69 8.21 8.67 0.21
CA GLY A 69 7.80 7.28 -0.02
C GLY A 69 6.71 7.16 -1.09
N CYS A 70 6.07 6.00 -1.15
CA CYS A 70 5.01 5.69 -2.11
C CYS A 70 3.63 5.86 -1.45
N ALA A 71 2.78 6.70 -2.01
CA ALA A 71 1.38 6.75 -1.62
C ALA A 71 0.53 5.83 -2.50
N ILE A 72 -0.46 5.18 -1.88
CA ILE A 72 -1.58 4.54 -2.57
C ILE A 72 -2.75 5.52 -2.63
N ASP A 73 -3.55 5.44 -3.67
CA ASP A 73 -4.74 6.28 -3.79
C ASP A 73 -5.95 5.60 -3.13
N CYS A 74 -6.87 6.40 -2.60
CA CYS A 74 -8.14 5.89 -2.09
C CYS A 74 -8.94 5.22 -3.21
N SER A 75 -9.25 3.93 -3.08
CA SER A 75 -9.95 3.12 -4.08
C SER A 75 -11.39 3.54 -4.38
N GLU A 76 -11.96 4.48 -3.62
CA GLU A 76 -13.26 5.06 -3.94
C GLU A 76 -13.18 5.85 -5.26
N PRO A 77 -14.09 5.61 -6.23
CA PRO A 77 -14.15 6.36 -7.46
C PRO A 77 -14.16 7.88 -7.25
N LYS A 78 -13.36 8.59 -8.06
CA LYS A 78 -13.21 10.06 -8.03
C LYS A 78 -12.64 10.64 -6.72
N CYS A 79 -12.25 9.82 -5.75
CA CYS A 79 -11.55 10.32 -4.57
C CYS A 79 -10.11 10.72 -4.93
N PRO A 80 -9.68 11.96 -4.66
CA PRO A 80 -8.33 12.43 -5.00
C PRO A 80 -7.30 12.16 -3.90
N LEU A 81 -7.71 11.59 -2.76
CA LEU A 81 -6.86 11.41 -1.60
C LEU A 81 -5.91 10.23 -1.79
N SER A 82 -4.66 10.43 -1.39
CA SER A 82 -3.62 9.39 -1.39
C SER A 82 -2.91 9.36 -0.04
N PHE A 83 -2.45 8.18 0.39
CA PHE A 83 -1.79 8.00 1.68
C PHE A 83 -0.73 6.90 1.63
N HIS A 84 0.30 6.99 2.47
CA HIS A 84 1.22 5.86 2.67
C HIS A 84 0.47 4.74 3.38
N VAL A 85 0.79 3.48 3.02
CA VAL A 85 0.22 2.28 3.66
C VAL A 85 0.33 2.36 5.18
N THR A 86 1.54 2.62 5.71
CA THR A 86 1.78 2.72 7.16
C THR A 86 1.01 3.86 7.82
N CYS A 87 0.86 5.01 7.16
CA CYS A 87 0.04 6.10 7.68
C CYS A 87 -1.45 5.73 7.75
N GLY A 88 -1.94 4.98 6.76
CA GLY A 88 -3.31 4.48 6.75
C GLY A 88 -3.57 3.46 7.87
N LEU A 89 -2.67 2.49 8.03
CA LEU A 89 -2.76 1.49 9.09
C LEU A 89 -2.73 2.10 10.49
N LYS A 90 -1.85 3.08 10.75
CA LYS A 90 -1.80 3.82 12.03
C LYS A 90 -3.05 4.65 12.33
N ARG A 91 -3.93 4.84 11.35
CA ARG A 91 -5.21 5.56 11.47
C ARG A 91 -6.41 4.65 11.24
N ASP A 92 -6.20 3.34 11.34
CA ASP A 92 -7.24 2.32 11.22
C ASP A 92 -8.07 2.43 9.93
N LEU A 93 -7.41 2.89 8.85
CA LEU A 93 -8.01 2.92 7.53
C LEU A 93 -8.17 1.50 6.99
N CYS A 94 -9.24 1.28 6.24
CA CYS A 94 -9.45 0.00 5.59
C CYS A 94 -8.45 -0.15 4.42
N ILE A 95 -7.56 -1.13 4.54
CA ILE A 95 -6.64 -1.55 3.47
C ILE A 95 -6.75 -3.07 3.37
N GLU A 96 -7.25 -3.54 2.23
CA GLU A 96 -7.57 -4.94 2.00
C GLU A 96 -6.81 -5.48 0.80
N TYR A 97 -6.37 -6.73 0.94
CA TYR A 97 -5.77 -7.50 -0.13
C TYR A 97 -6.71 -8.65 -0.46
N THR A 98 -6.93 -8.89 -1.75
CA THR A 98 -7.68 -10.05 -2.25
C THR A 98 -6.88 -10.76 -3.32
N GLU A 99 -6.83 -12.09 -3.24
CA GLU A 99 -6.21 -12.89 -4.28
C GLU A 99 -7.07 -12.84 -5.56
N GLY A 100 -6.48 -12.35 -6.64
CA GLY A 100 -7.13 -12.36 -7.95
C GLY A 100 -7.06 -13.74 -8.60
N ARG A 101 -8.06 -14.06 -9.43
CA ARG A 101 -8.19 -15.37 -10.11
C ARG A 101 -7.09 -15.66 -11.16
N LYS A 102 -6.25 -14.68 -11.51
CA LYS A 102 -5.16 -14.79 -12.49
C LYS A 102 -3.87 -14.22 -11.87
N ASN A 103 -3.17 -15.01 -11.05
CA ASN A 103 -1.83 -14.76 -10.50
C ASN A 103 -1.49 -13.31 -10.12
N GLY A 104 -2.41 -12.61 -9.45
CA GLY A 104 -2.20 -11.23 -9.05
C GLY A 104 -3.17 -10.82 -7.96
N GLY A 105 -2.64 -10.27 -6.86
CA GLY A 105 -3.46 -9.72 -5.79
C GLY A 105 -4.02 -8.35 -6.15
N VAL A 106 -5.23 -8.06 -5.69
CA VAL A 106 -5.86 -6.74 -5.78
C VAL A 106 -5.82 -6.11 -4.40
N VAL A 107 -5.23 -4.91 -4.33
CA VAL A 107 -5.22 -4.10 -3.10
C VAL A 107 -6.25 -2.98 -3.24
N ALA A 108 -7.12 -2.85 -2.24
CA ALA A 108 -8.01 -1.70 -2.06
C ALA A 108 -7.64 -0.96 -0.77
N GLY A 109 -7.49 0.35 -0.84
CA GLY A 109 -7.24 1.19 0.33
C GLY A 109 -8.21 2.36 0.36
N PHE A 110 -8.81 2.67 1.51
CA PHE A 110 -9.81 3.73 1.62
C PHE A 110 -9.34 4.86 2.56
N CYS A 111 -9.64 6.12 2.23
CA CYS A 111 -9.38 7.24 3.14
C CYS A 111 -10.28 7.16 4.38
N SER A 112 -10.11 8.07 5.35
CA SER A 112 -10.91 8.07 6.59
C SER A 112 -12.42 8.09 6.32
N SER A 113 -12.89 8.96 5.42
CA SER A 113 -14.31 9.06 5.10
C SER A 113 -14.85 7.82 4.39
N HIS A 114 -14.07 7.25 3.46
CA HIS A 114 -14.49 6.07 2.69
C HIS A 114 -14.27 4.76 3.43
N THR A 115 -13.42 4.72 4.45
CA THR A 115 -13.27 3.56 5.34
C THR A 115 -14.58 3.28 6.07
N GLU A 116 -15.23 4.31 6.61
CA GLU A 116 -16.50 4.14 7.33
C GLU A 116 -17.65 3.76 6.38
N LEU A 117 -17.65 4.29 5.17
CA LEU A 117 -18.60 3.88 4.13
C LEU A 117 -18.39 2.42 3.71
N TRP A 118 -17.13 2.02 3.51
CA TRP A 118 -16.77 0.65 3.17
C TRP A 118 -17.22 -0.33 4.24
N LYS A 119 -16.90 -0.08 5.52
CA LYS A 119 -17.34 -0.93 6.65
C LYS A 119 -18.85 -1.13 6.69
N LYS A 120 -19.64 -0.09 6.38
CA LYS A 120 -21.10 -0.20 6.28
C LYS A 120 -21.54 -1.04 5.08
N GLN A 121 -20.91 -0.86 3.92
CA GLN A 121 -21.16 -1.69 2.74
C GLN A 121 -20.83 -3.15 3.03
N GLN A 122 -19.81 -3.42 3.85
CA GLN A 122 -19.44 -4.80 4.18
C GLN A 122 -20.56 -5.58 4.86
N GLN A 123 -21.30 -4.91 5.75
CA GLN A 123 -22.44 -5.50 6.46
C GLN A 123 -23.58 -5.89 5.51
N THR A 124 -23.66 -5.29 4.32
CA THR A 124 -24.68 -5.62 3.32
C THR A 124 -24.34 -6.84 2.46
N GLY A 125 -23.09 -7.31 2.50
CA GLY A 125 -22.63 -8.50 1.78
C GLY A 125 -22.59 -8.41 0.25
N LYS A 126 -22.80 -7.24 -0.35
CA LYS A 126 -22.96 -7.05 -1.81
C LYS A 126 -21.79 -6.36 -2.53
N PHE A 127 -20.55 -6.52 -2.05
CA PHE A 127 -19.40 -5.80 -2.60
C PHE A 127 -18.28 -6.75 -3.06
N LYS A 128 -17.45 -6.25 -3.99
CA LYS A 128 -16.29 -6.97 -4.50
C LYS A 128 -15.15 -5.98 -4.70
N ILE A 129 -13.96 -6.32 -4.19
CA ILE A 129 -12.74 -5.56 -4.48
C ILE A 129 -12.35 -5.81 -5.93
N VAL A 130 -12.18 -4.73 -6.68
CA VAL A 130 -11.72 -4.74 -8.07
C VAL A 130 -10.53 -3.80 -8.23
N PRO A 131 -9.62 -4.04 -9.19
CA PRO A 131 -8.54 -3.11 -9.48
C PRO A 131 -9.10 -1.73 -9.78
N ARG A 132 -8.43 -0.70 -9.27
CA ARG A 132 -8.75 0.68 -9.64
C ARG A 132 -8.22 0.93 -11.05
N GLU A 133 -9.09 1.37 -11.96
CA GLU A 133 -8.69 1.90 -13.25
C GLU A 133 -7.99 3.25 -13.05
N GLU A 134 -6.80 3.41 -13.65
CA GLU A 134 -5.94 4.61 -13.49
C GLU A 134 -6.43 5.82 -14.29
#